data_AF-A0A7X6SHP1-F1
#
_entry.id   AF-A0A7X6SHP1-F1
#
_cell.length_a   1.000
_cell.length_b   1.000
_cell.length_c   1.000
_cell.angle_alpha   90.00
_cell.angle_beta   90.00
_cell.angle_gamma   90.00
#
_symmetry.space_group_name_H-M   'P 1'
#
loop_
_entity.id
_entity.type
_entity.pdbx_description
1 polymer ?
#
loop_
_entity_poly.entity_id
_entity_poly.type
_entity_poly.pdbx_seq_one_letter_code
_entity_poly.pdbx_strand_id
1 'polypeptide(L)'
;MNYLFLTTFIINFLLYFRHNIHMYQLNYYKPEVQSKWLKNNYPLLLVNNGISIIQYILIMFNNIEIATALGLLLIVYNFPKKAKKKLVFTPRVMRMISETFILLTVTMFLFYTFKIGLIHYALILIFIATPYILLFVDYSQRP
;
A
#
# COMPACT_ATOMS: atom_id res chain seq x y z
N MET A 1 4.51 -19.50 -9.60
CA MET A 1 4.09 -18.15 -9.17
C MET A 1 3.63 -17.42 -10.42
N ASN A 2 2.39 -16.92 -10.47
CA ASN A 2 1.92 -16.19 -11.66
C ASN A 2 2.61 -14.82 -11.68
N TYR A 3 3.59 -14.66 -12.56
CA TYR A 3 4.38 -13.42 -12.66
C TYR A 3 3.50 -12.21 -12.96
N LEU A 4 2.39 -12.40 -13.68
CA LEU A 4 1.45 -11.32 -14.00
C LEU A 4 0.68 -10.84 -12.77
N PHE A 5 0.30 -11.76 -11.87
CA PHE A 5 -0.30 -11.36 -10.60
C PHE A 5 0.70 -10.56 -9.76
N LEU A 6 1.96 -11.01 -9.70
CA LEU A 6 2.99 -10.32 -8.94
C LEU A 6 3.26 -8.91 -9.50
N THR A 7 3.35 -8.75 -10.82
CA THR A 7 3.58 -7.44 -11.43
C THR A 7 2.40 -6.50 -11.20
N THR A 8 1.16 -6.98 -11.34
CA THR A 8 -0.03 -6.16 -11.07
C THR A 8 -0.11 -5.76 -9.59
N PHE A 9 0.26 -6.64 -8.67
CA PHE A 9 0.37 -6.33 -7.25
C PHE A 9 1.42 -5.24 -6.99
N ILE A 10 2.64 -5.38 -7.52
CA ILE A 10 3.72 -4.39 -7.32
C ILE A 10 3.31 -3.02 -7.83
N ILE A 11 2.71 -2.94 -9.02
CA ILE A 11 2.26 -1.67 -9.61
C ILE A 11 1.18 -1.03 -8.73
N ASN A 12 0.18 -1.80 -8.30
CA ASN A 12 -0.85 -1.31 -7.39
C ASN A 12 -0.25 -0.79 -6.07
N PHE A 13 0.65 -1.56 -5.47
CA PHE A 13 1.35 -1.17 -4.25
C PHE A 13 2.07 0.17 -4.44
N LEU A 14 2.84 0.35 -5.51
CA LEU A 14 3.55 1.59 -5.78
C LEU A 14 2.61 2.78 -6.01
N LEU A 15 1.51 2.58 -6.75
CA LEU A 15 0.50 3.62 -6.98
C LEU A 15 -0.19 4.04 -5.68
N TYR A 16 -0.60 3.07 -4.88
CA TYR A 16 -1.27 3.30 -3.60
C TYR A 16 -0.32 3.92 -2.57
N PHE A 17 0.90 3.42 -2.48
CA PHE A 17 1.96 3.98 -1.64
C PHE A 17 2.24 5.45 -2.01
N ARG A 18 2.46 5.73 -3.30
CA ARG A 18 2.67 7.09 -3.80
C ARG A 18 1.49 8.01 -3.48
N HIS A 19 0.26 7.52 -3.64
CA HIS A 19 -0.95 8.27 -3.30
C HIS A 19 -0.96 8.64 -1.81
N ASN A 20 -0.69 7.67 -0.93
CA ASN A 20 -0.65 7.91 0.51
C ASN A 20 0.44 8.93 0.87
N ILE A 21 1.68 8.78 0.39
CA ILE A 21 2.75 9.76 0.61
C ILE A 21 2.35 11.16 0.15
N HIS A 22 1.69 11.27 -1.00
CA HIS A 22 1.22 12.55 -1.49
C HIS A 22 0.19 13.16 -0.53
N MET A 23 -0.72 12.37 0.04
CA MET A 23 -1.66 12.84 1.06
C MET A 23 -0.94 13.27 2.34
N TYR A 24 0.10 12.57 2.80
CA TYR A 24 0.94 13.02 3.91
C TYR A 24 1.56 14.40 3.65
N GLN A 25 2.11 14.61 2.45
CA GLN A 25 2.67 15.90 2.07
C GLN A 25 1.62 17.02 2.06
N LEU A 26 0.40 16.73 1.59
CA LEU A 26 -0.71 17.69 1.62
C LEU A 26 -1.21 17.98 3.04
N ASN A 27 -1.12 16.99 3.93
CA ASN A 27 -1.46 17.08 5.35
C ASN A 27 -0.31 17.58 6.23
N TYR A 28 0.76 18.13 5.61
CA TYR A 28 1.93 18.68 6.29
C TYR A 28 2.61 17.73 7.28
N TYR A 29 2.49 16.42 7.07
CA TYR A 29 3.09 15.38 7.90
C TYR A 29 2.76 15.55 9.40
N LYS A 30 1.50 15.90 9.68
CA LYS A 30 0.95 15.96 11.04
C LYS A 30 0.13 14.68 11.28
N PRO A 31 0.59 13.76 12.15
CA PRO A 31 -0.09 12.47 12.30
C PRO A 31 -1.54 12.60 12.81
N GLU A 32 -1.88 13.61 13.60
CA GLU A 32 -3.28 13.85 14.00
C GLU A 32 -4.16 14.21 12.80
N VAL A 33 -3.65 15.08 11.92
CA VAL A 33 -4.34 15.50 10.68
C VAL A 33 -4.49 14.31 9.74
N GLN A 34 -3.43 13.53 9.58
CA GLN A 34 -3.46 12.33 8.76
C GLN A 34 -4.41 11.27 9.32
N SER A 35 -4.40 11.03 10.63
CA SER A 35 -5.32 10.08 11.27
C SER A 35 -6.78 10.49 11.04
N LYS A 36 -7.08 11.79 11.20
CA LYS A 36 -8.41 12.33 10.87
C LYS A 36 -8.73 12.18 9.39
N TRP A 37 -7.77 12.41 8.50
CA TRP A 37 -7.94 12.23 7.06
C TRP A 37 -8.23 10.76 6.70
N LEU A 38 -7.51 9.79 7.27
CA LEU A 38 -7.75 8.37 7.04
C LEU A 38 -9.16 7.95 7.46
N LYS A 39 -9.64 8.44 8.62
CA LYS A 39 -11.01 8.21 9.09
C LYS A 39 -12.06 8.80 8.13
N ASN A 40 -11.83 10.03 7.66
CA ASN A 40 -12.77 10.71 6.76
C ASN A 40 -12.75 10.18 5.33
N ASN A 41 -11.65 9.58 4.90
CA ASN A 41 -11.47 9.00 3.56
C ASN A 41 -11.51 7.46 3.59
N TYR A 42 -12.13 6.89 4.62
CA TYR A 42 -12.29 5.45 4.74
C TYR A 42 -12.91 4.78 3.50
N PRO A 43 -13.89 5.38 2.77
CA PRO A 43 -14.40 4.81 1.53
C PRO A 43 -13.32 4.57 0.45
N LEU A 44 -12.32 5.44 0.34
CA LEU A 44 -11.21 5.28 -0.61
C LEU A 44 -10.29 4.11 -0.19
N LEU A 45 -10.07 3.97 1.13
CA LEU A 45 -9.33 2.85 1.70
C LEU A 45 -10.12 1.55 1.51
N LEU A 46 -11.45 1.58 1.63
CA LEU A 46 -12.33 0.42 1.44
C LEU A 46 -12.30 -0.13 0.02
N VAL A 47 -12.22 0.72 -1.02
CA VAL A 47 -12.11 0.23 -2.40
C VAL A 47 -10.80 -0.55 -2.57
N ASN A 48 -9.67 0.04 -2.15
CA ASN A 48 -8.35 -0.58 -2.25
C ASN A 48 -8.24 -1.85 -1.40
N ASN A 49 -8.61 -1.76 -0.13
CA ASN A 49 -8.53 -2.86 0.82
C ASN A 49 -9.55 -3.95 0.50
N GLY A 50 -10.78 -3.58 0.13
CA GLY A 50 -11.86 -4.50 -0.24
C GLY A 50 -11.52 -5.31 -1.48
N ILE A 51 -11.03 -4.67 -2.55
CA ILE A 51 -10.55 -5.39 -3.75
C ILE A 51 -9.39 -6.32 -3.38
N SER A 52 -8.46 -5.88 -2.53
CA SER A 52 -7.34 -6.72 -2.08
C SER A 52 -7.81 -7.94 -1.27
N ILE A 53 -8.84 -7.79 -0.43
CA ILE A 53 -9.47 -8.90 0.32
C ILE A 53 -10.18 -9.85 -0.66
N ILE A 54 -10.86 -9.35 -1.69
CA ILE A 54 -11.48 -10.20 -2.72
C ILE A 54 -10.40 -10.98 -3.47
N GLN A 55 -9.28 -10.34 -3.84
CA GLN A 55 -8.13 -11.02 -4.45
C GLN A 55 -7.57 -12.10 -3.53
N TYR A 56 -7.47 -11.85 -2.23
CA TYR A 56 -7.07 -12.84 -1.22
C TYR A 56 -7.97 -14.08 -1.27
N ILE A 57 -9.29 -13.87 -1.25
CA ILE A 57 -10.27 -14.96 -1.28
C ILE A 57 -10.14 -15.75 -2.59
N LEU A 58 -10.03 -15.08 -3.73
CA LEU A 58 -9.89 -15.72 -5.03
C LEU A 58 -8.63 -16.60 -5.12
N ILE A 59 -7.51 -16.16 -4.54
CA ILE A 59 -6.27 -16.93 -4.50
C ILE A 59 -6.42 -18.20 -3.65
N MET A 60 -7.17 -18.15 -2.54
CA MET A 60 -7.46 -19.36 -1.73
C MET A 60 -8.22 -20.43 -2.54
N PHE A 61 -9.06 -19.99 -3.48
CA PHE A 61 -9.82 -20.87 -4.37
C PHE A 61 -9.13 -21.12 -5.72
N ASN A 62 -7.82 -20.85 -5.84
CA ASN A 62 -7.03 -21.02 -7.07
C ASN A 62 -7.50 -20.21 -8.29
N ASN A 63 -8.26 -19.13 -8.11
CA ASN A 63 -8.75 -18.25 -9.18
C ASN A 63 -7.80 -17.06 -9.43
N ILE A 64 -6.53 -17.36 -9.72
CA ILE A 64 -5.48 -16.33 -9.83
C ILE A 64 -5.66 -15.41 -11.04
N GLU A 65 -6.29 -15.88 -12.12
CA GLU A 65 -6.57 -15.10 -13.32
C GLU A 65 -7.57 -13.98 -13.01
N ILE A 66 -8.64 -14.30 -12.28
CA ILE A 66 -9.64 -13.32 -11.85
C ILE A 66 -9.02 -12.33 -10.88
N ALA A 67 -8.21 -12.80 -9.92
CA ALA A 67 -7.48 -11.91 -9.02
C ALA A 67 -6.54 -10.96 -9.77
N THR A 68 -5.89 -11.43 -10.83
CA THR A 68 -5.03 -10.61 -11.70
C THR A 68 -5.84 -9.58 -12.49
N ALA A 69 -7.00 -9.95 -13.03
CA ALA A 69 -7.90 -9.03 -13.73
C ALA A 69 -8.39 -7.89 -12.81
N LEU A 70 -8.76 -8.21 -11.56
CA LEU A 70 -9.07 -7.20 -10.56
C LEU A 70 -7.87 -6.28 -10.26
N GLY A 71 -6.65 -6.84 -10.26
CA GLY A 71 -5.43 -6.06 -10.12
C GLY A 71 -5.23 -5.05 -11.24
N LEU A 72 -5.50 -5.43 -12.49
CA LEU A 72 -5.45 -4.51 -13.64
C LEU A 72 -6.49 -3.39 -13.52
N LEU A 73 -7.72 -3.71 -13.12
CA LEU A 73 -8.77 -2.71 -12.88
C LEU A 73 -8.36 -1.72 -11.77
N LEU A 74 -7.73 -2.24 -10.71
CA LEU A 74 -7.26 -1.41 -9.60
C LEU A 74 -6.12 -0.46 -10.02
N ILE A 75 -5.27 -0.87 -10.96
CA ILE A 75 -4.22 0.00 -11.55
C ILE A 75 -4.88 1.19 -12.26
N VAL A 76 -5.90 0.94 -13.07
CA VAL A 76 -6.65 1.98 -13.79
C VAL A 76 -7.32 2.93 -12.78
N TYR A 77 -7.94 2.39 -11.73
CA TYR A 77 -8.58 3.17 -10.68
C TYR A 77 -7.59 4.08 -9.93
N ASN A 78 -6.43 3.55 -9.55
CA ASN A 78 -5.40 4.24 -8.77
C ASN A 78 -4.45 5.09 -9.62
N PHE A 79 -4.61 5.10 -10.95
CA PHE A 79 -3.70 5.81 -11.83
C PHE A 79 -3.66 7.31 -11.48
N PRO A 80 -2.47 7.95 -11.49
CA PRO A 80 -2.30 9.33 -11.08
C PRO A 80 -3.23 10.29 -11.82
N LYS A 81 -4.20 10.87 -11.12
CA LYS A 81 -4.97 12.01 -11.64
C LYS A 81 -4.17 13.30 -11.47
N LYS A 82 -4.42 14.27 -12.35
CA LYS A 82 -3.75 15.59 -12.31
C LYS A 82 -4.05 16.27 -10.97
N ALA A 83 -3.01 16.51 -10.17
CA ALA A 83 -3.15 17.10 -8.85
C ALA A 83 -2.81 18.59 -8.85
N LYS A 84 -3.45 19.36 -7.96
CA LYS A 84 -3.21 20.81 -7.81
C LYS A 84 -1.78 21.11 -7.35
N LYS A 85 -1.25 20.30 -6.43
CA LYS A 85 0.16 20.34 -6.00
C LYS A 85 0.86 19.07 -6.45
N LYS A 86 2.12 19.19 -6.84
CA LYS A 86 2.97 18.04 -7.20
C LYS A 86 3.55 17.42 -5.94
N LEU A 87 3.74 16.11 -5.97
CA LEU A 87 4.54 15.40 -4.97
C LEU A 87 6.01 15.87 -5.10
N VAL A 88 6.63 16.24 -3.97
CA VAL A 88 8.02 16.72 -3.92
C VAL A 88 8.82 15.79 -3.03
N PHE A 89 9.93 15.27 -3.54
CA PHE A 89 10.82 14.37 -2.81
C PHE A 89 11.76 15.17 -1.90
N THR A 90 11.23 15.61 -0.77
CA THR A 90 12.03 16.26 0.28
C THR A 90 12.82 15.20 1.08
N PRO A 91 13.86 15.59 1.85
CA PRO A 91 14.56 14.66 2.73
C PRO A 91 13.63 13.91 3.69
N ARG A 92 12.56 14.57 4.17
CA ARG A 92 11.53 13.93 5.01
C ARG A 92 10.78 12.83 4.26
N VAL A 93 10.37 13.09 3.00
CA VAL A 93 9.71 12.07 2.16
C VAL A 93 10.64 10.90 1.90
N MET A 94 11.91 11.17 1.57
CA MET A 94 12.90 10.13 1.33
C MET A 94 13.10 9.25 2.57
N ARG A 95 13.21 9.85 3.76
CA ARG A 95 13.31 9.11 5.01
C ARG A 95 12.07 8.25 5.28
N MET A 96 10.86 8.79 5.08
CA MET A 96 9.60 8.04 5.22
C MET A 96 9.51 6.87 4.25
N ILE A 97 9.96 7.06 3.00
CA ILE A 97 10.06 6.00 2.00
C ILE A 97 11.03 4.92 2.49
N SER A 98 12.25 5.29 2.86
CA SER A 98 13.29 4.36 3.32
C SER A 98 12.83 3.54 4.53
N GLU A 99 12.28 4.18 5.56
CA GLU A 99 11.79 3.49 6.76
C GLU A 99 10.65 2.52 6.42
N THR A 100 9.73 2.91 5.53
CA THR A 100 8.65 2.02 5.12
C THR A 100 9.18 0.81 4.35
N PHE A 101 10.14 1.00 3.43
CA PHE A 101 10.78 -0.11 2.71
C PHE A 101 11.55 -1.05 3.64
N ILE A 102 12.24 -0.52 4.66
CA ILE A 102 12.91 -1.34 5.66
C ILE A 102 11.89 -2.23 6.39
N LEU A 103 10.78 -1.65 6.87
CA LEU A 103 9.71 -2.40 7.53
C LEU A 103 9.10 -3.48 6.62
N LEU A 104 8.91 -3.16 5.34
CA LEU A 104 8.41 -4.11 4.34
C LEU A 104 9.36 -5.29 4.13
N THR A 105 10.66 -5.01 3.95
CA THR A 105 11.68 -6.04 3.76
C THR A 105 11.78 -6.94 5.00
N VAL A 106 11.79 -6.38 6.21
CA VAL A 106 11.80 -7.15 7.45
C VAL A 106 10.55 -8.03 7.56
N THR A 107 9.37 -7.48 7.25
CA THR A 107 8.12 -8.24 7.27
C THR A 107 8.19 -9.42 6.29
N MET A 108 8.61 -9.19 5.05
CA MET A 108 8.77 -10.25 4.04
C MET A 108 9.77 -11.32 4.46
N PHE A 109 10.90 -10.93 5.06
CA PHE A 109 11.90 -11.86 5.58
C PHE A 109 11.37 -12.75 6.70
N LEU A 110 10.55 -12.20 7.61
CA LEU A 110 9.88 -12.99 8.65
C LEU A 110 8.93 -14.01 8.05
N PHE A 111 8.05 -13.60 7.12
CA PHE A 111 7.13 -14.53 6.44
C PHE A 111 7.88 -15.67 5.73
N TYR A 112 9.01 -15.37 5.09
CA TYR A 112 9.87 -16.38 4.47
C TYR A 112 10.48 -17.34 5.50
N THR A 113 11.03 -16.81 6.59
CA THR A 113 11.72 -17.60 7.64
C THR A 113 10.76 -18.56 8.34
N PHE A 114 9.52 -18.11 8.63
CA PHE A 114 8.49 -18.96 9.24
C PHE A 114 7.90 -20.00 8.27
N LYS A 115 8.45 -20.14 7.05
CA LYS A 115 7.96 -21.02 5.98
C LYS A 115 6.45 -20.91 5.78
N ILE A 116 5.91 -19.72 6.01
CA ILE A 116 4.53 -19.43 5.71
C ILE A 116 4.51 -19.40 4.18
N GLY A 117 4.13 -20.52 3.55
CA GLY A 117 4.06 -20.72 2.08
C GLY A 117 3.03 -19.81 1.39
N LEU A 118 2.70 -18.70 2.03
CA LEU A 118 1.61 -17.79 1.81
C LEU A 118 2.14 -16.40 1.44
N ILE A 119 3.21 -16.32 0.64
CA ILE A 119 3.81 -15.03 0.25
C ILE A 119 2.78 -14.07 -0.38
N HIS A 120 1.83 -14.59 -1.17
CA HIS A 120 0.72 -13.83 -1.75
C HIS A 120 -0.16 -13.18 -0.68
N TYR A 121 -0.35 -13.86 0.45
CA TYR A 121 -1.18 -13.39 1.55
C TYR A 121 -0.44 -12.34 2.39
N ALA A 122 0.86 -12.53 2.62
CA ALA A 122 1.72 -11.52 3.24
C ALA A 122 1.71 -10.21 2.44
N LEU A 123 1.82 -10.29 1.12
CA LEU A 123 1.75 -9.15 0.21
C LEU A 123 0.42 -8.39 0.34
N ILE A 124 -0.72 -9.10 0.37
CA ILE A 124 -2.03 -8.48 0.51
C ILE A 124 -2.19 -7.80 1.89
N LEU A 125 -1.75 -8.45 2.97
CA LEU A 125 -1.77 -7.87 4.31
C LEU A 125 -0.93 -6.60 4.38
N ILE A 126 0.26 -6.62 3.78
CA ILE A 126 1.14 -5.47 3.65
C ILE A 126 0.43 -4.32 2.91
N PHE A 127 -0.25 -4.62 1.80
CA PHE A 127 -0.96 -3.62 1.01
C PHE A 127 -2.04 -2.93 1.85
N ILE A 128 -2.85 -3.71 2.57
CA ILE A 128 -3.90 -3.20 3.46
C ILE A 128 -3.31 -2.38 4.62
N ALA A 129 -2.18 -2.83 5.17
CA ALA A 129 -1.51 -2.17 6.29
C ALA A 129 -0.76 -0.89 5.89
N THR A 130 -0.43 -0.69 4.62
CA THR A 130 0.39 0.42 4.10
C THR A 130 0.02 1.81 4.64
N PRO A 131 -1.24 2.29 4.60
CA PRO A 131 -1.61 3.60 5.14
C PRO A 131 -1.33 3.74 6.64
N TYR A 132 -1.44 2.64 7.40
CA TYR A 132 -1.19 2.60 8.84
C TYR A 132 0.30 2.48 9.16
N ILE A 133 1.06 1.73 8.35
CA ILE A 133 2.53 1.67 8.44
C ILE A 133 3.11 3.08 8.22
N LEU A 134 2.65 3.78 7.19
CA LEU A 134 3.05 5.16 6.94
C LEU A 134 2.69 6.09 8.11
N LEU A 135 1.56 5.84 8.77
CA LEU A 135 1.15 6.65 9.92
C LEU A 135 2.11 6.43 11.08
N PHE A 136 2.43 5.17 11.37
CA PHE A 136 3.40 4.79 12.39
C PHE A 136 4.78 5.39 12.12
N VAL A 137 5.26 5.34 10.86
CA VAL A 137 6.51 5.95 10.43
C VAL A 137 6.49 7.48 10.57
N ASP A 138 5.36 8.15 10.32
CA ASP A 138 5.27 9.60 10.55
C ASP A 138 5.30 9.96 12.05
N TYR A 139 4.79 9.07 12.93
CA TYR A 139 4.90 9.23 14.38
C TYR A 139 6.35 9.09 14.89
N SER A 140 7.14 8.14 14.37
CA SER A 140 8.56 7.98 14.77
C SER A 140 9.45 9.13 14.34
N GLN A 141 9.02 9.88 13.32
CA GLN A 141 9.76 10.98 12.70
C GLN A 141 9.46 12.36 13.28
N ARG A 142 8.66 12.43 14.35
CA ARG A 142 8.40 13.66 15.09
C ARG A 142 9.72 14.21 15.65
N PRO A 143 9.96 15.54 15.51
CA PRO A 143 11.07 16.19 16.20
C PRO A 143 10.90 16.14 17.72
#